data_AF-A0A512JKH9-F1
#
_entry.id   AF-A0A512JKH9-F1
#
_cell.length_a   1.000
_cell.length_b   1.000
_cell.length_c   1.000
_cell.angle_alpha   90.00
_cell.angle_beta   90.00
_cell.angle_gamma   90.00
#
_symmetry.space_group_name_H-M   'P 1'
#
loop_
_entity.id
_entity.type
_entity.pdbx_description
1 polymer ?
#
loop_
_entity_poly.entity_id
_entity_poly.type
_entity_poly.pdbx_seq_one_letter_code
_entity_poly.pdbx_strand_id
1 'polypeptide(L)'
;MNPHIIPMNTLAFSPSKVRSARSLAERAEGAWRIVPLEGSFEIVYEDARGVWSSRMIEARELKLGPGRTLLGGLDHGRGLYRGFRTDRIRRLSDPETGLRIEAGILDHLLSRAEAQRRLRTGRARSTAASASSPRKGPQPSI
;
A
#
# COMPACT_ATOMS: atom_id res chain seq x y z
N MET A 1 45.57 28.20 39.73
CA MET A 1 45.47 26.86 39.08
C MET A 1 44.01 26.45 39.08
N ASN A 2 43.56 25.86 37.97
CA ASN A 2 42.18 25.57 37.52
C ASN A 2 41.38 26.73 36.87
N PRO A 3 41.07 26.62 35.55
CA PRO A 3 40.22 27.54 34.78
C PRO A 3 38.76 27.02 34.69
N HIS A 4 37.82 27.87 34.27
CA HIS A 4 36.65 27.59 33.42
C HIS A 4 35.73 28.83 33.43
N ILE A 5 35.98 29.80 32.54
CA ILE A 5 35.31 29.98 31.23
C ILE A 5 33.79 30.08 31.37
N ILE A 6 33.32 31.33 31.36
CA ILE A 6 31.93 31.77 31.23
C ILE A 6 31.51 31.60 29.76
N PRO A 7 30.31 31.08 29.44
CA PRO A 7 29.87 30.94 28.06
C PRO A 7 29.38 32.30 27.52
N MET A 8 29.91 32.70 26.36
CA MET A 8 29.44 33.85 25.60
C MET A 8 28.62 33.35 24.42
N ASN A 9 27.35 33.69 24.43
CA ASN A 9 26.38 33.40 23.37
C ASN A 9 26.55 34.36 22.18
N THR A 10 26.02 33.92 21.04
CA THR A 10 25.61 34.69 19.85
C THR A 10 26.65 34.80 18.73
N LEU A 11 26.44 34.04 17.65
CA LEU A 11 25.91 34.52 16.35
C LEU A 11 25.62 33.30 15.45
N ALA A 12 24.35 32.95 15.28
CA ALA A 12 23.59 33.21 14.05
C ALA A 12 23.96 32.29 12.87
N PHE A 13 23.27 31.15 12.76
CA PHE A 13 23.09 30.46 11.48
C PHE A 13 21.59 30.21 11.27
N SER A 14 20.98 31.03 10.42
CA SER A 14 19.56 30.98 10.07
C SER A 14 19.17 29.62 9.47
N PRO A 15 18.17 28.91 10.02
CA PRO A 15 17.69 27.64 9.51
C PRO A 15 16.48 27.87 8.59
N SER A 16 16.66 28.16 7.30
CA SER A 16 15.53 28.50 6.40
C SER A 16 15.25 27.54 5.25
N LYS A 17 15.81 26.32 5.21
CA LYS A 17 15.40 25.33 4.17
C LYS A 17 15.12 23.90 4.61
N VAL A 18 15.53 23.50 5.82
CA VAL A 18 15.36 22.11 6.29
C VAL A 18 14.10 21.91 7.16
N ARG A 19 13.50 23.01 7.67
CA ARG A 19 12.27 22.95 8.50
C ARG A 19 10.98 22.70 7.71
N SER A 20 10.97 22.97 6.39
CA SER A 20 9.76 22.81 5.58
C SER A 20 9.45 21.34 5.25
N ALA A 21 10.46 20.49 5.02
CA ALA A 21 10.22 19.09 4.70
C ALA A 21 9.82 18.27 5.93
N ARG A 22 10.36 18.59 7.12
CA ARG A 22 10.04 17.89 8.37
C ARG A 22 8.62 18.22 8.85
N SER A 23 8.22 19.48 8.78
CA SER A 23 6.86 19.90 9.15
C SER A 23 5.78 19.48 8.12
N LEU A 24 6.14 19.26 6.85
CA LEU A 24 5.24 18.63 5.87
C LEU A 24 5.17 17.10 6.06
N ALA A 25 6.28 16.46 6.42
CA ALA A 25 6.32 15.04 6.74
C ALA A 25 5.53 14.72 8.02
N GLU A 26 5.69 15.51 9.08
CA GLU A 26 4.95 15.38 10.36
C GLU A 26 3.45 15.71 10.20
N ARG A 27 3.07 16.65 9.31
CA ARG A 27 1.66 16.88 8.96
C ARG A 27 1.07 15.80 8.04
N ALA A 28 1.92 15.02 7.35
CA ALA A 28 1.52 13.92 6.48
C ALA A 28 1.56 12.55 7.15
N GLU A 29 2.01 12.46 8.42
CA GLU A 29 2.04 11.23 9.22
C GLU A 29 0.63 10.63 9.47
N GLY A 30 -0.45 11.33 9.12
CA GLY A 30 -1.81 11.01 9.55
C GLY A 30 -2.69 10.10 8.69
N ALA A 31 -2.32 9.66 7.48
CA ALA A 31 -3.25 8.82 6.70
C ALA A 31 -2.56 7.80 5.79
N TRP A 32 -1.87 6.83 6.41
CA TRP A 32 -1.66 5.57 5.70
C TRP A 32 -3.01 4.96 5.35
N ARG A 33 -3.33 4.88 4.06
CA ARG A 33 -4.53 4.22 3.56
C ARG A 33 -4.19 2.79 3.16
N ILE A 34 -4.90 1.84 3.75
CA ILE A 34 -4.81 0.43 3.36
C ILE A 34 -5.88 0.15 2.32
N VAL A 35 -5.46 -0.38 1.18
CA VAL A 35 -6.34 -0.85 0.10
C VAL A 35 -6.20 -2.35 0.02
N PRO A 36 -7.27 -3.14 0.21
CA PRO A 36 -7.24 -4.58 0.00
C PRO A 36 -6.84 -4.88 -1.45
N LEU A 37 -5.87 -5.78 -1.62
CA LEU A 37 -5.42 -6.24 -2.92
C LEU A 37 -5.08 -7.72 -2.81
N GLU A 38 -5.82 -8.56 -3.51
CA GLU A 38 -5.60 -10.01 -3.51
C GLU A 38 -4.89 -10.43 -4.81
N GLY A 39 -3.94 -11.34 -4.72
CA GLY A 39 -3.31 -11.95 -5.91
C GLY A 39 -1.89 -12.41 -5.63
N SER A 40 -1.41 -13.35 -6.44
CA SER A 40 -0.01 -13.73 -6.44
C SER A 40 0.75 -12.90 -7.46
N PHE A 41 1.92 -12.39 -7.11
CA PHE A 41 2.77 -11.62 -8.02
C PHE A 41 4.21 -12.10 -7.92
N GLU A 42 4.84 -12.29 -9.08
CA GLU A 42 6.29 -12.36 -9.16
C GLU A 42 6.84 -10.96 -9.40
N ILE A 43 7.76 -10.51 -8.57
CA ILE A 43 8.37 -9.20 -8.69
C ILE A 43 9.88 -9.30 -8.87
N VAL A 44 10.44 -8.47 -9.74
CA VAL A 44 11.87 -8.16 -9.75
C VAL A 44 12.09 -6.94 -8.88
N TYR A 45 12.63 -7.16 -7.69
CA TYR A 45 12.79 -6.15 -6.66
C TYR A 45 14.25 -5.72 -6.53
N GLU A 46 14.47 -4.41 -6.50
CA GLU A 46 15.76 -3.81 -6.18
C GLU A 46 15.83 -3.53 -4.67
N ASP A 47 16.77 -4.18 -3.98
CA ASP A 47 16.95 -3.98 -2.55
C ASP A 47 17.66 -2.65 -2.21
N ALA A 48 17.85 -2.37 -0.92
CA ALA A 48 18.51 -1.13 -0.51
C ALA A 48 20.01 -1.07 -0.86
N ARG A 49 20.61 -2.21 -1.22
CA ARG A 49 21.99 -2.34 -1.68
C ARG A 49 22.09 -2.30 -3.21
N GLY A 50 20.97 -2.14 -3.92
CA GLY A 50 20.89 -2.18 -5.38
C GLY A 50 20.94 -3.59 -5.96
N VAL A 51 20.83 -4.64 -5.13
CA VAL A 51 20.82 -6.03 -5.62
C VAL A 51 19.43 -6.37 -6.11
N TRP A 52 19.38 -6.97 -7.30
CA TRP A 52 18.13 -7.38 -7.92
C TRP A 52 17.80 -8.80 -7.50
N SER A 53 16.54 -9.05 -7.18
CA SER A 53 16.06 -10.39 -6.83
C SER A 53 14.66 -10.60 -7.37
N SER A 54 14.42 -11.76 -8.00
CA SER A 54 13.05 -12.22 -8.26
C SER A 54 12.45 -12.79 -6.97
N ARG A 55 11.22 -12.41 -6.67
CA ARG A 55 10.47 -12.91 -5.50
C ARG A 55 9.02 -13.15 -5.86
N MET A 56 8.47 -14.26 -5.39
CA MET A 56 7.04 -14.54 -5.46
C MET A 56 6.37 -14.07 -4.17
N ILE A 57 5.35 -13.25 -4.30
CA ILE A 57 4.64 -12.63 -3.19
C ILE A 57 3.14 -12.88 -3.36
N GLU A 58 2.52 -13.40 -2.31
CA GLU A 58 1.08 -13.42 -2.20
C GLU A 58 0.61 -12.09 -1.60
N ALA A 59 0.20 -11.17 -2.47
CA ALA A 59 -0.26 -9.85 -2.08
C ALA A 59 -1.62 -9.93 -1.37
N ARG A 60 -1.72 -9.11 -0.31
CA ARG A 60 -2.91 -8.99 0.52
C ARG A 60 -3.41 -7.54 0.61
N GLU A 61 -2.49 -6.57 0.54
CA GLU A 61 -2.85 -5.17 0.68
C GLU A 61 -1.84 -4.24 0.01
N LEU A 62 -2.31 -3.05 -0.36
CA LEU A 62 -1.49 -1.91 -0.72
C LEU A 62 -1.57 -0.88 0.41
N LYS A 63 -0.42 -0.43 0.91
CA LYS A 63 -0.33 0.67 1.87
C LYS A 63 0.09 1.92 1.12
N LEU A 64 -0.82 2.87 1.05
CA LEU A 64 -0.61 4.18 0.43
C LEU A 64 -0.24 5.17 1.52
N GLY A 65 1.00 5.65 1.50
CA GLY A 65 1.51 6.68 2.38
C GLY A 65 1.96 7.91 1.61
N PRO A 66 2.28 9.02 2.31
CA PRO A 66 2.76 10.23 1.67
C PRO A 66 4.11 9.97 0.98
N GLY A 67 4.11 10.00 -0.35
CA GLY A 67 5.29 9.79 -1.20
C GLY A 67 5.83 8.36 -1.24
N ARG A 68 5.08 7.37 -0.71
CA ARG A 68 5.49 5.96 -0.76
C ARG A 68 4.30 5.02 -0.80
N THR A 69 4.41 3.99 -1.62
CA THR A 69 3.45 2.88 -1.67
C THR A 69 4.16 1.57 -1.36
N LEU A 70 3.51 0.74 -0.55
CA LEU A 70 3.99 -0.58 -0.21
C LEU A 70 2.99 -1.63 -0.68
N LEU A 71 3.48 -2.62 -1.41
CA LEU A 71 2.80 -3.89 -1.66
C LEU A 71 3.06 -4.80 -0.47
N GLY A 72 2.03 -5.03 0.35
CA GLY A 72 2.06 -5.91 1.50
C GLY A 72 1.58 -7.31 1.14
N GLY A 73 2.39 -8.32 1.46
CA GLY A 73 2.07 -9.71 1.17
C GLY A 73 3.01 -10.70 1.84
N LEU A 74 2.72 -11.98 1.69
CA LEU A 74 3.59 -13.06 2.13
C LEU A 74 4.66 -13.33 1.06
N ASP A 75 5.93 -13.20 1.42
CA ASP A 75 7.05 -13.58 0.55
C ASP A 75 7.25 -15.10 0.60
N HIS A 76 6.97 -15.81 -0.50
CA HIS A 76 7.15 -17.26 -0.57
C HIS A 76 8.59 -17.70 -0.38
N GLY A 77 9.57 -16.85 -0.71
CA GLY A 77 10.99 -17.19 -0.54
C GLY A 77 11.43 -17.21 0.92
N ARG A 78 10.70 -16.56 1.83
CA ARG A 78 11.05 -16.46 3.26
C ARG A 78 9.93 -16.87 4.21
N GLY A 79 8.72 -17.12 3.71
CA GLY A 79 7.54 -17.47 4.49
C GLY A 79 7.05 -16.37 5.44
N LEU A 80 7.48 -15.11 5.23
CA LEU A 80 7.20 -13.99 6.12
C LEU A 80 6.42 -12.89 5.41
N TYR A 81 5.55 -12.25 6.16
CA TYR A 81 4.84 -11.06 5.70
C TYR A 81 5.81 -9.87 5.55
N ARG A 82 5.78 -9.21 4.39
CA ARG A 82 6.69 -8.11 4.08
C ARG A 82 6.03 -7.05 3.19
N GLY A 83 6.43 -5.80 3.43
CA GLY A 83 6.09 -4.66 2.58
C GLY A 83 7.17 -4.40 1.55
N PHE A 84 6.82 -4.46 0.26
CA PHE A 84 7.70 -4.14 -0.85
C PHE A 84 7.37 -2.77 -1.41
N ARG A 85 8.37 -1.91 -1.51
CA ARG A 85 8.22 -0.59 -2.10
C ARG A 85 7.91 -0.68 -3.58
N THR A 86 6.77 -0.14 -4.01
CA THR A 86 6.34 -0.22 -5.42
C THR A 86 7.29 0.51 -6.34
N ASP A 87 7.93 1.58 -5.86
CA ASP A 87 8.95 2.34 -6.60
C ASP A 87 10.25 1.57 -6.88
N ARG A 88 10.49 0.48 -6.14
CA ARG A 88 11.67 -0.38 -6.31
C ARG A 88 11.37 -1.67 -7.06
N ILE A 89 10.13 -1.83 -7.51
CA ILE A 89 9.74 -2.94 -8.36
C ILE A 89 10.04 -2.52 -9.79
N ARG A 90 10.99 -3.21 -10.42
CA ARG A 90 11.34 -2.98 -11.83
C ARG A 90 10.37 -3.68 -12.77
N ARG A 91 9.88 -4.84 -12.34
CA ARG A 91 8.99 -5.69 -13.11
C ARG A 91 8.04 -6.40 -12.17
N LEU A 92 6.78 -6.43 -12.55
CA LEU A 92 5.73 -7.18 -11.90
C LEU A 92 5.12 -8.13 -12.93
N SER A 93 5.09 -9.41 -12.60
CA SER A 93 4.41 -10.43 -13.38
C SER A 93 3.28 -11.02 -12.53
N ASP A 94 2.13 -11.20 -13.15
CA ASP A 94 1.02 -11.93 -12.56
C ASP A 94 0.98 -13.35 -13.17
N PRO A 95 1.33 -14.39 -12.40
CA PRO A 95 1.29 -15.77 -12.88
C PRO A 95 -0.13 -16.28 -13.14
N GLU A 96 -1.17 -15.69 -12.53
CA GLU A 96 -2.56 -16.11 -12.74
C GLU A 96 -3.07 -15.64 -14.11
N THR A 97 -2.71 -14.42 -14.53
CA THR A 97 -3.16 -13.84 -15.80
C THR A 97 -2.12 -13.91 -16.91
N GLY A 98 -0.88 -14.27 -16.60
CA GLY A 98 0.26 -14.22 -17.52
C GLY A 98 0.73 -12.80 -17.86
N LEU A 99 0.19 -11.78 -17.18
CA LEU A 99 0.48 -10.38 -17.46
C LEU A 99 1.87 -10.01 -16.94
N ARG A 100 2.64 -9.27 -17.74
CA ARG A 100 3.96 -8.76 -17.34
C ARG A 100 4.07 -7.27 -17.59
N ILE A 101 4.49 -6.55 -16.56
CA ILE A 101 4.45 -5.09 -16.47
C ILE A 101 5.79 -4.58 -15.98
N GLU A 102 6.33 -3.59 -16.67
CA GLU A 102 7.61 -2.96 -16.32
C GLU A 102 7.45 -1.47 -16.01
N ALA A 103 6.37 -0.84 -16.49
CA ALA A 103 6.03 0.56 -16.26
C ALA A 103 4.59 0.69 -15.73
N GLY A 104 4.31 1.74 -14.95
CA GLY A 104 2.98 1.95 -14.40
C GLY A 104 2.54 0.86 -13.41
N ILE A 105 3.50 0.21 -12.72
CA ILE A 105 3.24 -0.90 -11.79
C ILE A 105 2.27 -0.46 -10.69
N LEU A 106 2.44 0.76 -10.17
CA LEU A 106 1.53 1.31 -9.16
C LEU A 106 0.11 1.45 -9.71
N ASP A 107 -0.05 2.07 -10.89
CA ASP A 107 -1.35 2.27 -11.52
C ASP A 107 -2.06 0.95 -11.79
N HIS A 108 -1.31 -0.07 -12.24
CA HIS A 108 -1.85 -1.40 -12.45
C HIS A 108 -2.34 -2.05 -11.15
N LEU A 109 -1.54 -1.98 -10.08
CA LEU A 109 -1.92 -2.51 -8.77
C LEU A 109 -3.16 -1.81 -8.20
N LEU A 110 -3.25 -0.48 -8.35
CA LEU A 110 -4.42 0.30 -7.95
C LEU A 110 -5.66 -0.05 -8.77
N SER A 111 -5.52 -0.18 -10.09
CA SER A 111 -6.61 -0.57 -11.00
C SER A 111 -7.15 -1.96 -10.64
N ARG A 112 -6.27 -2.93 -10.35
CA ARG A 112 -6.66 -4.26 -9.88
C ARG A 112 -7.39 -4.21 -8.54
N ALA A 113 -6.86 -3.45 -7.57
CA ALA A 113 -7.52 -3.30 -6.27
C ALA A 113 -8.92 -2.67 -6.42
N GLU A 114 -9.07 -1.68 -7.31
CA GLU A 114 -10.36 -1.07 -7.59
C GLU A 114 -11.33 -2.07 -8.26
N ALA A 115 -10.87 -2.86 -9.22
CA ALA A 115 -11.67 -3.91 -9.85
C ALA A 115 -12.19 -4.92 -8.79
N GLN A 116 -11.33 -5.36 -7.88
CA GLN A 116 -11.71 -6.25 -6.77
C GLN A 116 -12.72 -5.60 -5.82
N ARG A 117 -12.53 -4.31 -5.49
CA ARG A 117 -13.49 -3.54 -4.68
C ARG A 117 -14.86 -3.47 -5.34
N ARG A 118 -14.92 -3.21 -6.66
CA ARG A 118 -16.16 -3.15 -7.44
C ARG A 118 -16.87 -4.51 -7.44
N LEU A 119 -16.15 -5.60 -7.65
CA LEU A 119 -16.69 -6.96 -7.56
C LEU A 119 -17.28 -7.27 -6.18
N ARG A 120 -16.57 -6.90 -5.11
CA ARG A 120 -17.03 -7.08 -3.72
C ARG A 120 -18.30 -6.28 -3.41
N THR A 121 -18.37 -5.04 -3.88
CA THR A 121 -19.54 -4.16 -3.68
C THR A 121 -20.74 -4.60 -4.53
N GLY A 122 -20.50 -5.03 -5.77
CA GLY A 122 -21.53 -5.56 -6.67
C GLY A 122 -22.16 -6.83 -6.10
N ARG A 123 -21.33 -7.75 -5.57
CA ARG A 123 -21.79 -8.99 -4.94
C ARG A 123 -22.57 -8.76 -3.65
N ALA A 124 -22.23 -7.72 -2.87
CA ALA A 124 -22.99 -7.34 -1.68
C ALA A 124 -24.38 -6.75 -2.01
N ARG A 125 -24.53 -6.07 -3.16
CA ARG A 125 -25.84 -5.56 -3.60
C ARG A 125 -26.76 -6.67 -4.10
N SER A 126 -26.24 -7.67 -4.81
CA SER A 126 -27.05 -8.78 -5.33
C SER A 126 -27.52 -9.74 -4.24
N THR A 127 -26.75 -9.95 -3.17
CA THR A 127 -27.22 -10.75 -2.01
C THR A 127 -28.29 -10.03 -1.20
N ALA A 128 -28.18 -8.70 -1.03
CA ALA A 128 -29.19 -7.91 -0.33
C ALA A 128 -30.53 -7.84 -1.08
N ALA A 129 -30.51 -7.69 -2.40
CA ALA A 129 -31.73 -7.69 -3.22
C ALA A 129 -32.45 -9.05 -3.26
N SER A 130 -31.72 -10.15 -3.06
CA SER A 130 -32.29 -11.50 -3.01
C SER A 130 -32.95 -11.82 -1.66
N ALA A 131 -32.52 -11.15 -0.58
CA ALA A 131 -33.07 -11.32 0.77
C ALA A 131 -34.33 -10.47 1.02
N SER A 132 -34.60 -9.46 0.19
CA SER A 132 -35.73 -8.53 0.35
C SER A 132 -36.98 -8.90 -0.46
N SER A 133 -37.06 -10.11 -1.03
CA SER A 133 -38.29 -10.56 -1.69
C SER A 133 -39.27 -11.06 -0.62
N PRO A 134 -40.36 -10.33 -0.30
CA PRO A 134 -41.30 -10.78 0.71
C PRO A 134 -42.06 -11.98 0.12
N ARG A 135 -41.89 -13.15 0.74
CA ARG A 135 -42.80 -14.28 0.50
C ARG A 135 -44.21 -13.81 0.83
N LYS A 136 -45.03 -13.59 -0.20
CA LYS A 136 -46.47 -13.40 -0.09
C LYS A 136 -47.03 -14.67 0.55
N GLY A 137 -47.34 -14.60 1.84
CA GLY A 137 -47.90 -15.72 2.59
C GLY A 137 -49.24 -16.18 1.98
N PRO A 138 -49.63 -17.45 2.16
CA PRO A 138 -50.87 -17.96 1.61
C PRO A 138 -52.06 -17.27 2.31
N GLN A 139 -52.97 -16.72 1.50
CA GLN A 139 -54.24 -16.15 1.94
C GLN A 139 -55.12 -17.28 2.50
N PRO A 140 -55.67 -17.17 3.72
CA PRO A 140 -56.67 -18.13 4.19
C PRO A 140 -58.02 -17.84 3.54
N SER A 141 -58.54 -18.82 2.79
CA SER A 141 -59.92 -18.81 2.30
C SER A 141 -60.86 -19.26 3.44
N ILE A 142 -61.92 -18.47 3.65
CA ILE A 142 -63.06 -18.75 4.55
C ILE A 142 -63.96 -19.82 3.92
#